data_AF-A0A5J9T012-F1
#
_entry.id   AF-A0A5J9T012-F1
#
_cell.length_a   1.000
_cell.length_b   1.000
_cell.length_c   1.000
_cell.angle_alpha   90.00
_cell.angle_beta   90.00
_cell.angle_gamma   90.00
#
_symmetry.space_group_name_H-M   'P 1'
#
loop_
_entity.id
_entity.type
_entity.pdbx_description
1 polymer ?
#
loop_
_entity_poly.entity_id
_entity_poly.type
_entity_poly.pdbx_seq_one_letter_code
_entity_poly.pdbx_strand_id
1 'polypeptide(L)'
;MADAAYPDIRAVKGRKAAKTFVKYDHYLLDSSREIFIDDSKPIGEFLKMRAMVATTPCSSVRAGRLVLPGEQYVYRERVSTEYGKKFTRSLLKDLWINEQNDESFSDFDVKNMFASPSGRAKFQNVTQMKRTGVQAKKNYDAALAILTNIYKTGGNGKIPKDIDRLLKLIEKYPLKADLYHIHASLVPLSKRQPSYLKMYEQLKYGNMDDHTREQILLGLPYSDGWRLMIGGNRLLKRIYDFKPKIYEVPDSPQQPNPATFDEQLARAKKRERRKLKDG
;
A
#
# COMPACT_ATOMS: atom_id res chain seq x y z
N MET A 1 -70.08 -18.34 1.84
CA MET A 1 -68.95 -19.24 2.10
C MET A 1 -68.11 -19.23 0.83
N ALA A 2 -66.99 -18.50 0.86
CA ALA A 2 -66.14 -18.25 -0.30
C ALA A 2 -64.71 -18.65 0.07
N ASP A 3 -64.23 -19.76 -0.48
CA ASP A 3 -62.82 -20.13 -0.45
C ASP A 3 -62.09 -19.32 -1.51
N ALA A 4 -61.39 -18.28 -1.08
CA ALA A 4 -60.48 -17.51 -1.92
C ALA A 4 -59.12 -18.23 -1.95
N ALA A 5 -58.81 -18.87 -3.07
CA ALA A 5 -57.50 -19.42 -3.37
C ALA A 5 -56.45 -18.30 -3.41
N TYR A 6 -55.40 -18.43 -2.59
CA TYR A 6 -54.23 -17.57 -2.66
C TYR A 6 -53.46 -17.82 -3.97
N PRO A 7 -53.00 -16.78 -4.68
CA PRO A 7 -52.16 -16.97 -5.86
C PRO A 7 -50.77 -17.49 -5.46
N ASP A 8 -50.37 -18.57 -6.12
CA ASP A 8 -49.04 -19.18 -6.08
C ASP A 8 -47.98 -18.19 -6.60
N ILE A 9 -47.22 -17.58 -5.68
CA ILE A 9 -46.10 -16.70 -6.04
C ILE A 9 -44.93 -17.59 -6.48
N ARG A 10 -44.88 -17.85 -7.79
CA ARG A 10 -43.70 -18.42 -8.44
C ARG A 10 -42.49 -17.52 -8.15
N ALA A 11 -41.60 -18.01 -7.28
CA ALA A 11 -40.29 -17.42 -7.07
C ALA A 11 -39.48 -17.52 -8.38
N VAL A 12 -39.51 -16.45 -9.18
CA VAL A 12 -38.59 -16.28 -10.30
C VAL A 12 -37.18 -16.26 -9.71
N LYS A 13 -36.42 -17.34 -9.93
CA LYS A 13 -34.97 -17.43 -9.67
C LYS A 13 -34.25 -16.42 -10.58
N GLY A 14 -34.30 -15.15 -10.21
CA GLY A 14 -33.40 -14.12 -10.72
C GLY A 14 -32.00 -14.43 -10.19
N ARG A 15 -31.06 -14.73 -11.09
CA ARG A 15 -29.63 -14.72 -10.77
C ARG A 15 -29.32 -13.36 -10.14
N LYS A 16 -28.91 -13.35 -8.86
CA LYS A 16 -28.39 -12.14 -8.22
C LYS A 16 -27.10 -11.76 -8.96
N ALA A 17 -27.17 -10.78 -9.84
CA ALA A 17 -26.00 -10.21 -10.50
C ALA A 17 -25.05 -9.63 -9.43
N ALA A 18 -23.76 -9.89 -9.61
CA ALA A 18 -22.71 -9.52 -8.67
C ALA A 18 -22.64 -8.00 -8.50
N LYS A 19 -22.66 -7.52 -7.25
CA LYS A 19 -22.37 -6.13 -6.91
C LYS A 19 -20.88 -5.87 -7.17
N THR A 20 -20.57 -4.81 -7.93
CA THR A 20 -19.20 -4.30 -8.11
C THR A 20 -18.62 -3.92 -6.75
N PHE A 21 -17.64 -4.68 -6.27
CA PHE A 21 -17.06 -4.46 -4.95
C PHE A 21 -15.93 -3.44 -5.01
N VAL A 22 -16.24 -2.21 -4.59
CA VAL A 22 -15.26 -1.16 -4.24
C VAL A 22 -15.82 -0.40 -3.03
N LYS A 23 -15.30 -0.67 -1.83
CA LYS A 23 -15.35 0.29 -0.71
C LYS A 23 -14.24 1.34 -0.96
N TYR A 24 -14.45 2.62 -1.26
CA TYR A 24 -15.61 3.51 -1.34
C TYR A 24 -15.34 4.51 -2.48
N ASP A 25 -16.37 4.86 -3.25
CA ASP A 25 -16.95 6.21 -3.18
C ASP A 25 -18.46 5.98 -2.98
N HIS A 26 -19.02 6.60 -1.95
CA HIS A 26 -20.45 6.55 -1.66
C HIS A 26 -21.24 7.12 -2.84
N TYR A 27 -22.16 6.33 -3.42
CA TYR A 27 -23.38 6.87 -4.04
C TYR A 27 -24.55 5.91 -3.78
N LEU A 28 -25.13 6.04 -2.59
CA LEU A 28 -26.58 6.00 -2.40
C LEU A 28 -26.90 7.18 -1.50
N LEU A 29 -27.09 8.34 -2.13
CA LEU A 29 -27.85 9.44 -1.55
C LEU A 29 -28.95 9.75 -2.55
N ASP A 30 -30.17 9.79 -2.02
CA ASP A 30 -31.42 10.06 -2.71
C ASP A 30 -31.32 11.17 -3.76
N SER A 31 -32.11 11.02 -4.81
CA SER A 31 -32.68 12.07 -5.68
C SER A 31 -31.90 12.70 -6.85
N SER A 32 -30.63 12.39 -7.13
CA SER A 32 -29.99 12.82 -8.39
C SER A 32 -29.87 11.69 -9.42
N ARG A 33 -30.47 11.86 -10.60
CA ARG A 33 -30.37 10.95 -11.76
C ARG A 33 -29.01 11.02 -12.46
N GLU A 34 -27.91 11.13 -11.74
CA GLU A 34 -26.58 11.16 -12.36
C GLU A 34 -26.01 9.75 -12.51
N ILE A 35 -25.89 9.31 -13.77
CA ILE A 35 -25.31 8.02 -14.16
C ILE A 35 -23.78 8.20 -14.19
N PHE A 36 -23.07 7.66 -13.20
CA PHE A 36 -21.60 7.60 -13.23
C PHE A 36 -21.13 6.45 -14.14
N ILE A 37 -20.27 6.76 -15.11
CA ILE A 37 -19.70 5.81 -16.06
C ILE A 37 -18.43 5.20 -15.45
N ASP A 38 -18.38 3.87 -15.27
CA ASP A 38 -17.15 3.15 -14.91
C ASP A 38 -16.21 3.14 -16.13
N ASP A 39 -15.16 3.94 -16.09
CA ASP A 39 -14.14 4.08 -17.14
C ASP A 39 -12.95 3.13 -16.93
N SER A 40 -13.11 2.14 -16.04
CA SER A 40 -12.13 1.06 -15.86
C SER A 40 -12.02 0.20 -17.12
N LYS A 41 -10.78 -0.15 -17.46
CA LYS A 41 -10.49 -0.93 -18.67
C LYS A 41 -10.01 -2.34 -18.32
N PRO A 42 -10.30 -3.35 -19.15
CA PRO A 42 -9.69 -4.66 -19.02
C PRO A 42 -8.18 -4.53 -18.96
N ILE A 43 -7.53 -5.34 -18.13
CA ILE A 43 -6.10 -5.22 -17.89
C ILE A 43 -5.26 -5.26 -19.17
N GLY A 44 -5.65 -6.09 -20.15
CA GLY A 44 -4.98 -6.16 -21.45
C GLY A 44 -5.00 -4.83 -22.22
N GLU A 45 -6.10 -4.07 -22.16
CA GLU A 45 -6.17 -2.72 -22.74
C GLU A 45 -5.36 -1.72 -21.94
N PHE A 46 -5.43 -1.78 -20.61
CA PHE A 46 -4.68 -0.90 -19.74
C PHE A 46 -3.17 -0.96 -20.01
N LEU A 47 -2.64 -2.16 -20.19
CA LEU A 47 -1.22 -2.40 -20.45
C LEU A 47 -0.75 -1.84 -21.81
N LYS A 48 -1.65 -1.65 -22.78
CA LYS A 48 -1.32 -0.98 -24.06
C LYS A 48 -1.11 0.52 -23.87
N MET A 49 -1.74 1.12 -22.86
CA MET A 49 -1.67 2.57 -22.60
C MET A 49 -0.62 2.93 -21.54
N ARG A 50 -0.44 2.06 -20.53
CA ARG A 50 0.42 2.29 -19.38
C ARG A 50 1.42 1.15 -19.22
N ALA A 51 2.70 1.50 -19.24
CA ALA A 51 3.75 0.53 -19.02
C ALA A 51 3.90 0.23 -17.52
N MET A 52 4.04 -1.04 -17.16
CA MET A 52 4.24 -1.49 -15.77
C MET A 52 5.71 -1.51 -15.37
N VAL A 53 6.59 -1.63 -16.37
CA VAL A 53 8.04 -1.61 -16.23
C VAL A 53 8.63 -0.60 -17.19
N ALA A 54 9.69 0.06 -16.75
CA ALA A 54 10.48 0.94 -17.58
C ALA A 54 11.98 0.72 -17.31
N THR A 55 12.81 1.31 -18.18
CA THR A 55 14.26 1.38 -18.00
C THR A 55 14.60 2.83 -17.66
N THR A 56 15.40 3.04 -16.63
CA THR A 56 15.80 4.38 -16.17
C THR A 56 16.68 5.10 -17.20
N PRO A 57 16.62 6.45 -17.28
CA PRO A 57 15.67 7.36 -16.62
C PRO A 57 14.30 7.39 -17.31
N CYS A 58 13.20 7.36 -16.54
CA CYS A 58 11.85 7.29 -17.12
C CYS A 58 11.25 8.70 -17.23
N SER A 59 11.29 9.30 -18.42
CA SER A 59 10.81 10.66 -18.67
C SER A 59 9.42 10.73 -19.32
N SER A 60 8.88 9.60 -19.80
CA SER A 60 7.62 9.58 -20.56
C SER A 60 6.37 9.42 -19.69
N VAL A 61 5.24 9.99 -20.15
CA VAL A 61 3.95 9.88 -19.45
C VAL A 61 3.41 8.43 -19.43
N ARG A 62 3.80 7.59 -20.39
CA ARG A 62 3.39 6.17 -20.45
C ARG A 62 4.13 5.30 -19.42
N ALA A 63 5.41 5.58 -19.20
CA ALA A 63 6.24 4.91 -18.18
C ALA A 63 6.11 5.57 -16.79
N GLY A 64 5.47 6.72 -16.71
CA GLY A 64 5.52 7.57 -15.54
C GLY A 64 6.83 8.36 -15.46
N ARG A 65 6.80 9.47 -14.72
CA ARG A 65 8.00 10.27 -14.45
C ARG A 65 8.73 9.65 -13.25
N LEU A 66 9.78 8.88 -13.53
CA LEU A 66 10.59 8.21 -12.52
C LEU A 66 12.04 8.68 -12.67
N VAL A 67 12.56 9.32 -11.63
CA VAL A 67 13.98 9.69 -11.53
C VAL A 67 14.52 9.12 -10.21
N LEU A 68 15.32 8.06 -10.29
CA LEU A 68 15.93 7.45 -9.12
C LEU A 68 17.15 8.25 -8.62
N PRO A 69 17.43 8.17 -7.31
CA PRO A 69 18.75 8.46 -6.73
C PRO A 69 19.91 7.91 -7.57
N GLY A 70 20.85 8.76 -7.99
CA GLY A 70 22.07 8.32 -8.69
C GLY A 70 21.94 8.01 -10.18
N GLU A 71 20.82 8.32 -10.85
CA GLU A 71 20.61 8.02 -12.28
C GLU A 71 21.52 8.79 -13.26
N GLN A 72 22.26 9.79 -12.79
CA GLN A 72 23.26 10.47 -13.60
C GLN A 72 24.51 9.59 -13.66
N TYR A 73 24.55 8.68 -14.64
CA TYR A 73 25.65 8.50 -15.62
C TYR A 73 25.89 7.07 -16.12
N VAL A 74 25.48 5.97 -15.47
CA VAL A 74 25.94 4.63 -15.94
C VAL A 74 24.93 3.46 -15.80
N TYR A 75 23.94 3.53 -14.91
CA TYR A 75 23.10 2.35 -14.61
C TYR A 75 21.67 2.45 -15.15
N ARG A 76 21.45 1.87 -16.33
CA ARG A 76 20.11 1.58 -16.87
C ARG A 76 19.56 0.32 -16.20
N GLU A 77 18.84 0.48 -15.10
CA GLU A 77 18.15 -0.63 -14.45
C GLU A 77 16.66 -0.66 -14.81
N ARG A 78 16.10 -1.87 -14.78
CA ARG A 78 14.66 -2.06 -14.94
C ARG A 78 13.96 -1.81 -13.63
N VAL A 79 12.91 -1.01 -13.68
CA VAL A 79 12.22 -0.48 -12.49
C VAL A 79 10.72 -0.56 -12.68
N SER A 80 10.00 -0.79 -11.59
CA SER A 80 8.54 -0.67 -11.60
C SER A 80 8.14 0.78 -11.80
N THR A 81 7.22 1.02 -12.73
CA THR A 81 6.62 2.34 -12.92
C THR A 81 5.71 2.69 -11.75
N GLU A 82 5.38 3.97 -11.58
CA GLU A 82 4.42 4.42 -10.56
C GLU A 82 3.02 3.81 -10.79
N TYR A 83 2.64 3.59 -12.06
CA TYR A 83 1.43 2.85 -12.40
C TYR A 83 1.52 1.38 -11.97
N GLY A 84 2.65 0.72 -12.25
CA GLY A 84 2.91 -0.66 -11.81
C GLY A 84 2.79 -0.82 -10.30
N LYS A 85 3.47 0.04 -9.54
CA LYS A 85 3.43 0.04 -8.08
C LYS A 85 2.01 0.27 -7.56
N LYS A 86 1.31 1.27 -8.09
CA LYS A 86 -0.05 1.60 -7.66
C LYS A 86 -1.01 0.44 -7.92
N PHE A 87 -1.00 -0.10 -9.13
CA PHE A 87 -1.85 -1.23 -9.52
C PHE A 87 -1.62 -2.43 -8.61
N THR A 88 -0.34 -2.83 -8.45
CA THR A 88 0.07 -3.96 -7.60
C THR A 88 -0.35 -3.74 -6.15
N ARG A 89 -0.14 -2.53 -5.63
CA ARG A 89 -0.54 -2.17 -4.27
C ARG A 89 -2.04 -2.28 -4.07
N SER A 90 -2.85 -1.74 -4.98
CA SER A 90 -4.30 -1.85 -4.87
C SER A 90 -4.77 -3.29 -4.95
N LEU A 91 -4.23 -4.09 -5.87
CA LEU A 91 -4.58 -5.50 -6.02
C LEU A 91 -4.37 -6.25 -4.69
N LEU A 92 -3.16 -6.16 -4.14
CA LEU A 92 -2.81 -6.86 -2.91
C LEU A 92 -3.55 -6.31 -1.70
N LYS A 93 -3.78 -4.98 -1.65
CA LYS A 93 -4.52 -4.36 -0.56
C LYS A 93 -5.97 -4.81 -0.54
N ASP A 94 -6.61 -4.91 -1.70
CA ASP A 94 -8.03 -5.25 -1.77
C ASP A 94 -8.24 -6.76 -1.48
N LEU A 95 -7.31 -7.64 -1.91
CA LEU A 95 -7.30 -9.04 -1.46
C LEU A 95 -7.15 -9.16 0.06
N TRP A 96 -6.22 -8.39 0.63
CA TRP A 96 -6.03 -8.34 2.07
C TRP A 96 -7.29 -7.83 2.80
N ILE A 97 -7.94 -6.77 2.31
CA ILE A 97 -9.20 -6.25 2.88
C ILE A 97 -10.28 -7.34 2.90
N ASN A 98 -10.43 -8.11 1.82
CA ASN A 98 -11.40 -9.20 1.80
C ASN A 98 -11.07 -10.25 2.87
N GLU A 99 -9.81 -10.62 3.00
CA GLU A 99 -9.36 -11.55 4.03
C GLU A 99 -9.67 -11.06 5.45
N GLN A 100 -9.56 -9.73 5.70
CA GLN A 100 -9.92 -9.11 6.97
C GLN A 100 -11.43 -9.09 7.22
N ASN A 101 -12.25 -9.15 6.16
CA ASN A 101 -13.70 -9.24 6.25
C ASN A 101 -14.22 -10.69 6.29
N ASP A 102 -13.34 -11.69 6.46
CA ASP A 102 -13.67 -13.13 6.36
C ASP A 102 -14.25 -13.53 4.99
N GLU A 103 -13.82 -12.84 3.93
CA GLU A 103 -14.25 -13.03 2.54
C GLU A 103 -13.08 -13.49 1.64
N SER A 104 -13.41 -14.16 0.54
CA SER A 104 -12.49 -14.54 -0.53
C SER A 104 -13.23 -14.58 -1.87
N PHE A 105 -12.50 -14.55 -2.99
CA PHE A 105 -13.12 -14.68 -4.31
C PHE A 105 -13.00 -16.11 -4.82
N SER A 106 -14.08 -16.72 -5.29
CA SER A 106 -14.06 -18.12 -5.75
C SER A 106 -13.42 -18.31 -7.13
N ASP A 107 -13.55 -17.30 -7.99
CA ASP A 107 -13.31 -17.32 -9.44
C ASP A 107 -12.28 -16.26 -9.88
N PHE A 108 -11.44 -15.80 -8.96
CA PHE A 108 -10.48 -14.74 -9.22
C PHE A 108 -9.38 -15.13 -10.22
N ASP A 109 -9.43 -14.55 -11.42
CA ASP A 109 -8.41 -14.68 -12.45
C ASP A 109 -8.14 -13.35 -13.20
N VAL A 110 -7.32 -13.41 -14.26
CA VAL A 110 -6.96 -12.23 -15.09
C VAL A 110 -8.13 -11.64 -15.88
N LYS A 111 -9.16 -12.43 -16.22
CA LYS A 111 -10.34 -11.99 -16.99
C LYS A 111 -11.22 -11.08 -16.15
N ASN A 112 -11.20 -11.29 -14.84
CA ASN A 112 -11.90 -10.46 -13.87
C ASN A 112 -11.14 -9.18 -13.48
N MET A 113 -9.95 -8.96 -14.03
CA MET A 113 -9.09 -7.84 -13.67
C MET A 113 -9.24 -6.64 -14.59
N PHE A 114 -9.53 -5.52 -13.95
CA PHE A 114 -9.67 -4.21 -14.57
C PHE A 114 -8.72 -3.22 -13.92
N ALA A 115 -8.44 -2.14 -14.63
CA ALA A 115 -7.67 -1.01 -14.11
C ALA A 115 -8.45 0.28 -14.29
N SER A 116 -8.59 1.04 -13.21
CA SER A 116 -9.14 2.40 -13.27
C SER A 116 -8.19 3.33 -14.05
N PRO A 117 -8.67 4.48 -14.56
CA PRO A 117 -7.80 5.48 -15.20
C PRO A 117 -6.69 5.98 -14.29
N SER A 118 -6.96 6.02 -12.99
CA SER A 118 -5.97 6.38 -11.97
C SER A 118 -4.88 5.32 -11.76
N GLY A 119 -5.04 4.13 -12.35
CA GLY A 119 -4.11 3.01 -12.31
C GLY A 119 -4.28 2.07 -11.12
N ARG A 120 -5.48 2.01 -10.52
CA ARG A 120 -5.80 1.06 -9.44
C ARG A 120 -6.41 -0.21 -10.04
N ALA A 121 -6.05 -1.36 -9.48
CA ALA A 121 -6.72 -2.62 -9.74
C ALA A 121 -8.20 -2.54 -9.34
N LYS A 122 -9.04 -3.20 -10.14
CA LYS A 122 -10.47 -3.39 -9.93
C LYS A 122 -10.83 -4.83 -10.25
N PHE A 123 -11.77 -5.39 -9.51
CA PHE A 123 -12.31 -6.72 -9.75
C PHE A 123 -13.72 -6.56 -10.27
N GLN A 124 -14.00 -7.14 -11.43
CA GLN A 124 -15.34 -7.20 -11.99
C GLN A 124 -15.75 -8.65 -12.21
N ASN A 125 -17.04 -8.94 -12.03
CA ASN A 125 -17.62 -10.27 -12.23
C ASN A 125 -16.97 -11.37 -11.38
N VAL A 126 -16.47 -11.03 -10.19
CA VAL A 126 -15.97 -12.00 -9.21
C VAL A 126 -17.05 -12.35 -8.20
N THR A 127 -17.11 -13.63 -7.85
CA THR A 127 -18.03 -14.16 -6.85
C THR A 127 -17.35 -14.15 -5.48
N GLN A 128 -17.94 -13.42 -4.54
CA GLN A 128 -17.51 -13.45 -3.14
C GLN A 128 -18.04 -14.70 -2.45
N MET A 129 -17.20 -15.26 -1.58
CA MET A 129 -17.56 -16.39 -0.72
C MET A 129 -16.91 -16.22 0.66
N LYS A 130 -17.40 -16.99 1.63
CA LYS A 130 -16.75 -17.07 2.94
C LYS A 130 -15.31 -17.54 2.78
N ARG A 131 -14.40 -16.90 3.50
CA ARG A 131 -12.98 -17.22 3.47
C ARG A 131 -12.74 -18.65 3.94
N THR A 132 -11.85 -19.31 3.21
CA THR A 132 -11.17 -20.52 3.67
C THR A 132 -9.67 -20.31 3.43
N GLY A 133 -8.81 -20.91 4.25
CA GLY A 133 -7.35 -20.78 4.05
C GLY A 133 -6.90 -21.24 2.67
N VAL A 134 -7.56 -22.27 2.12
CA VAL A 134 -7.31 -22.77 0.76
C VAL A 134 -7.71 -21.73 -0.30
N GLN A 135 -8.88 -21.11 -0.17
CA GLN A 135 -9.33 -20.13 -1.15
C GLN A 135 -8.50 -18.85 -1.09
N ALA A 136 -8.20 -18.34 0.11
CA ALA A 136 -7.34 -17.17 0.27
C ALA A 136 -5.97 -17.40 -0.37
N LYS A 137 -5.36 -18.58 -0.16
CA LYS A 137 -4.12 -18.98 -0.84
C LYS A 137 -4.29 -18.95 -2.37
N LYS A 138 -5.35 -19.57 -2.91
CA LYS A 138 -5.64 -19.53 -4.36
C LYS A 138 -5.75 -18.10 -4.90
N ASN A 139 -6.35 -17.18 -4.14
CA ASN A 139 -6.43 -15.78 -4.53
C ASN A 139 -5.05 -15.13 -4.65
N TYR A 140 -4.15 -15.35 -3.70
CA TYR A 140 -2.79 -14.84 -3.77
C TYR A 140 -1.93 -15.56 -4.82
N ASP A 141 -2.13 -16.86 -5.06
CA ASP A 141 -1.46 -17.61 -6.13
C ASP A 141 -1.88 -17.05 -7.51
N ALA A 142 -3.18 -16.76 -7.69
CA ALA A 142 -3.68 -16.09 -8.90
C ALA A 142 -3.10 -14.67 -9.03
N ALA A 143 -3.02 -13.90 -7.94
CA ALA A 143 -2.40 -12.58 -7.95
C ALA A 143 -0.91 -12.66 -8.32
N LEU A 144 -0.17 -13.62 -7.77
CA LEU A 144 1.22 -13.89 -8.09
C LEU A 144 1.40 -14.18 -9.58
N ALA A 145 0.56 -15.05 -10.15
CA ALA A 145 0.59 -15.37 -11.58
C ALA A 145 0.30 -14.14 -12.45
N ILE A 146 -0.75 -13.38 -12.12
CA ILE A 146 -1.14 -12.15 -12.83
C ILE A 146 0.01 -11.14 -12.80
N LEU A 147 0.54 -10.82 -11.61
CA LEU A 147 1.63 -9.86 -11.45
C LEU A 147 2.89 -10.33 -12.18
N THR A 148 3.27 -11.60 -12.03
CA THR A 148 4.42 -12.18 -12.73
C THR A 148 4.30 -11.97 -14.23
N ASN A 149 3.14 -12.27 -14.82
CA ASN A 149 2.92 -12.10 -16.25
C ASN A 149 3.01 -10.63 -16.64
N ILE A 150 2.31 -9.75 -15.94
CA ILE A 150 2.27 -8.32 -16.29
C ILE A 150 3.64 -7.65 -16.21
N TYR A 151 4.45 -7.98 -15.21
CA TYR A 151 5.80 -7.46 -15.07
C TYR A 151 6.78 -8.08 -16.09
N LYS A 152 6.50 -9.28 -16.61
CA LYS A 152 7.25 -9.90 -17.71
C LYS A 152 6.86 -9.32 -19.08
N THR A 153 5.60 -8.97 -19.31
CA THR A 153 5.09 -8.50 -20.62
C THR A 153 5.68 -7.14 -21.04
N GLY A 154 6.33 -6.40 -20.14
CA GLY A 154 7.16 -5.27 -20.53
C GLY A 154 8.56 -5.72 -20.99
N GLY A 155 9.00 -5.38 -22.21
CA GLY A 155 10.40 -5.54 -22.65
C GLY A 155 10.93 -6.98 -22.69
N ASN A 156 12.20 -7.19 -22.35
CA ASN A 156 12.94 -8.46 -22.49
C ASN A 156 12.52 -9.59 -21.51
N GLY A 157 11.30 -9.59 -20.98
CA GLY A 157 10.81 -10.65 -20.08
C GLY A 157 11.38 -10.67 -18.65
N LYS A 158 12.23 -9.71 -18.26
CA LYS A 158 12.84 -9.63 -16.92
C LYS A 158 12.06 -8.72 -15.97
N ILE A 159 11.70 -9.26 -14.81
CA ILE A 159 11.01 -8.54 -13.72
C ILE A 159 12.00 -7.63 -12.98
N PRO A 160 11.63 -6.38 -12.61
CA PRO A 160 12.44 -5.54 -11.74
C PRO A 160 12.81 -6.23 -10.43
N LYS A 161 14.08 -6.09 -9.98
CA LYS A 161 14.61 -6.81 -8.80
C LYS A 161 13.78 -6.58 -7.53
N ASP A 162 13.28 -5.36 -7.33
CA ASP A 162 12.47 -4.97 -6.18
C ASP A 162 11.07 -5.60 -6.20
N ILE A 163 10.48 -5.77 -7.39
CA ILE A 163 9.23 -6.49 -7.59
C ILE A 163 9.45 -8.00 -7.46
N ASP A 164 10.53 -8.55 -8.00
CA ASP A 164 10.87 -9.98 -7.85
C ASP A 164 10.97 -10.40 -6.37
N ARG A 165 11.54 -9.54 -5.53
CA ARG A 165 11.56 -9.74 -4.06
C ARG A 165 10.16 -9.79 -3.45
N LEU A 166 9.24 -8.93 -3.89
CA LEU A 166 7.84 -8.96 -3.46
C LEU A 166 7.14 -10.26 -3.93
N LEU A 167 7.34 -10.67 -5.18
CA LEU A 167 6.73 -11.90 -5.70
C LEU A 167 7.24 -13.13 -4.94
N LYS A 168 8.55 -13.19 -4.63
CA LYS A 168 9.13 -14.23 -3.76
C LYS A 168 8.59 -14.18 -2.33
N LEU A 169 8.27 -13.00 -1.80
CA LEU A 169 7.63 -12.88 -0.49
C LEU A 169 6.24 -13.51 -0.49
N ILE A 170 5.43 -13.25 -1.53
CA ILE A 170 4.10 -13.83 -1.70
C ILE A 170 4.18 -15.35 -1.84
N GLU A 171 5.11 -15.84 -2.68
CA GLU A 171 5.29 -17.26 -2.96
C GLU A 171 5.78 -18.06 -1.72
N LYS A 172 6.83 -17.57 -1.05
CA LYS A 172 7.51 -18.34 0.01
C LYS A 172 6.89 -18.18 1.38
N TYR A 173 6.18 -17.08 1.63
CA TYR A 173 5.71 -16.74 2.97
C TYR A 173 4.21 -16.38 2.97
N PRO A 174 3.31 -17.33 2.63
CA PRO A 174 1.86 -17.09 2.51
C PRO A 174 1.22 -16.48 3.77
N LEU A 175 1.79 -16.75 4.95
CA LEU A 175 1.33 -16.21 6.24
C LEU A 175 1.68 -14.72 6.45
N LYS A 176 2.42 -14.09 5.54
CA LYS A 176 2.82 -12.68 5.61
C LYS A 176 1.96 -11.78 4.71
N ALA A 177 0.70 -12.18 4.46
CA ALA A 177 -0.24 -11.47 3.60
C ALA A 177 -0.41 -9.97 3.95
N ASP A 178 -0.38 -9.66 5.25
CA ASP A 178 -0.43 -8.28 5.77
C ASP A 178 0.69 -7.38 5.23
N LEU A 179 1.83 -7.96 4.83
CA LEU A 179 3.01 -7.23 4.41
C LEU A 179 3.04 -6.93 2.90
N TYR A 180 2.28 -7.67 2.08
CA TYR A 180 2.44 -7.60 0.62
C TYR A 180 2.12 -6.23 0.06
N HIS A 181 1.01 -5.63 0.51
CA HIS A 181 0.51 -4.36 0.00
C HIS A 181 1.21 -3.11 0.59
N ILE A 182 2.03 -3.30 1.62
CA ILE A 182 2.88 -2.25 2.23
C ILE A 182 4.37 -2.43 1.90
N HIS A 183 4.72 -3.43 1.08
CA HIS A 183 6.10 -3.72 0.73
C HIS A 183 6.81 -2.50 0.11
N ALA A 184 8.08 -2.30 0.47
CA ALA A 184 8.86 -1.12 0.10
C ALA A 184 8.97 -0.88 -1.41
N SER A 185 8.94 -1.94 -2.23
CA SER A 185 8.95 -1.83 -3.70
C SER A 185 7.73 -1.09 -4.25
N LEU A 186 6.60 -1.12 -3.53
CA LEU A 186 5.34 -0.49 -3.93
C LEU A 186 5.20 0.96 -3.45
N VAL A 187 6.18 1.48 -2.70
CA VAL A 187 6.15 2.87 -2.21
C VAL A 187 6.40 3.81 -3.39
N PRO A 188 5.45 4.75 -3.66
CA PRO A 188 5.61 5.75 -4.70
C PRO A 188 6.89 6.56 -4.49
N LEU A 189 7.65 6.87 -5.54
CA LEU A 189 8.88 7.65 -5.39
C LEU A 189 8.65 9.00 -4.70
N SER A 190 7.54 9.68 -5.03
CA SER A 190 7.15 10.95 -4.40
C SER A 190 6.95 10.84 -2.89
N LYS A 191 6.67 9.64 -2.38
CA LYS A 191 6.47 9.34 -0.96
C LYS A 191 7.68 8.67 -0.31
N ARG A 192 8.76 8.39 -1.04
CA ARG A 192 9.98 7.83 -0.46
C ARG A 192 10.79 8.86 0.34
N GLN A 193 10.65 10.15 0.07
CA GLN A 193 11.39 11.19 0.81
C GLN A 193 11.11 11.14 2.32
N PRO A 194 9.85 11.14 2.81
CA PRO A 194 9.58 10.92 4.23
C PRO A 194 10.10 9.59 4.77
N SER A 195 10.10 8.52 3.96
CA SER A 195 10.67 7.23 4.37
C SER A 195 12.18 7.29 4.56
N TYR A 196 12.90 7.97 3.65
CA TYR A 196 14.34 8.18 3.79
C TYR A 196 14.67 9.10 4.96
N LEU A 197 13.88 10.16 5.19
CA LEU A 197 14.02 11.03 6.36
C LEU A 197 13.80 10.23 7.65
N LYS A 198 12.73 9.44 7.73
CA LYS A 198 12.45 8.61 8.89
C LYS A 198 13.53 7.56 9.12
N MET A 199 14.06 6.94 8.07
CA MET A 199 15.21 6.03 8.19
C MET A 199 16.45 6.77 8.72
N TYR A 200 16.75 7.95 8.18
CA TYR A 200 17.86 8.77 8.64
C TYR A 200 17.69 9.17 10.11
N GLU A 201 16.50 9.61 10.51
CA GLU A 201 16.17 9.94 11.89
C GLU A 201 16.35 8.74 12.81
N GLN A 202 15.84 7.57 12.44
CA GLN A 202 16.01 6.35 13.23
C GLN A 202 17.47 5.91 13.36
N LEU A 203 18.28 6.05 12.30
CA LEU A 203 19.70 5.74 12.35
C LEU A 203 20.51 6.76 13.14
N LYS A 204 20.17 8.05 13.07
CA LYS A 204 20.98 9.13 13.64
C LYS A 204 20.57 9.51 15.07
N TYR A 205 19.28 9.46 15.36
CA TYR A 205 18.67 9.95 16.60
C TYR A 205 17.80 8.89 17.31
N GLY A 206 17.53 7.75 16.67
CA GLY A 206 16.79 6.66 17.30
C GLY A 206 17.60 5.99 18.40
N ASN A 207 16.91 5.35 19.35
CA ASN A 207 17.51 4.57 20.43
C ASN A 207 18.00 3.19 19.95
N MET A 208 18.62 3.13 18.78
CA MET A 208 19.20 1.92 18.22
C MET A 208 20.57 1.67 18.85
N ASP A 209 20.86 0.41 19.17
CA ASP A 209 22.20 0.02 19.61
C ASP A 209 23.25 0.34 18.53
N ASP A 210 24.41 0.81 18.97
CA ASP A 210 25.48 1.26 18.09
C ASP A 210 25.99 0.14 17.17
N HIS A 211 26.03 -1.11 17.65
CA HIS A 211 26.46 -2.27 16.85
C HIS A 211 25.47 -2.56 15.71
N THR A 212 24.17 -2.59 16.00
CA THR A 212 23.11 -2.76 14.99
C THR A 212 23.15 -1.63 13.96
N ARG A 213 23.35 -0.38 14.42
CA ARG A 213 23.46 0.77 13.52
C ARG A 213 24.67 0.62 12.59
N GLU A 214 25.84 0.26 13.09
CA GLU A 214 27.04 0.05 12.29
C GLU A 214 26.86 -1.08 11.28
N GLN A 215 26.26 -2.21 11.67
CA GLN A 215 25.94 -3.31 10.76
C GLN A 215 25.02 -2.87 9.62
N ILE A 216 24.00 -2.05 9.92
CA ILE A 216 23.12 -1.49 8.88
C ILE A 216 23.91 -0.59 7.94
N LEU A 217 24.76 0.31 8.48
CA LEU A 217 25.54 1.25 7.68
C LEU A 217 26.57 0.55 6.79
N LEU A 218 27.27 -0.47 7.32
CA LEU A 218 28.22 -1.31 6.56
C LEU A 218 27.52 -2.14 5.50
N GLY A 219 26.24 -2.50 5.72
CA GLY A 219 25.41 -3.21 4.75
C GLY A 219 24.82 -2.35 3.64
N LEU A 220 24.98 -1.02 3.69
CA LEU A 220 24.48 -0.13 2.64
C LEU A 220 25.37 -0.25 1.39
N PRO A 221 24.79 -0.46 0.19
CA PRO A 221 25.56 -0.63 -1.05
C PRO A 221 26.20 0.67 -1.57
N TYR A 222 26.26 1.72 -0.74
CA TYR A 222 26.65 3.08 -1.11
C TYR A 222 27.63 3.70 -0.11
N SER A 223 28.33 2.89 0.69
CA SER A 223 29.36 3.36 1.65
C SER A 223 30.39 4.26 0.98
N ASP A 224 30.76 3.93 -0.27
CA ASP A 224 31.69 4.70 -1.09
C ASP A 224 30.94 5.49 -2.17
N GLY A 225 31.15 6.80 -2.24
CA GLY A 225 30.64 7.65 -3.35
C GLY A 225 29.23 8.24 -3.18
N TRP A 226 28.61 8.15 -2.01
CA TRP A 226 27.27 8.72 -1.75
C TRP A 226 27.13 10.22 -2.13
N ARG A 227 28.19 11.02 -1.92
CA ARG A 227 28.23 12.45 -2.28
C ARG A 227 28.11 12.69 -3.78
N LEU A 228 28.71 11.82 -4.60
CA LEU A 228 28.62 11.91 -6.06
C LEU A 228 27.18 11.60 -6.54
N MET A 229 26.46 10.70 -5.86
CA MET A 229 25.06 10.37 -6.19
C MET A 229 24.04 11.45 -5.81
N ILE A 230 24.37 12.33 -4.86
CA ILE A 230 23.55 13.49 -4.48
C ILE A 230 23.63 14.58 -5.54
N GLY A 231 24.80 14.75 -6.17
CA GLY A 231 25.03 15.66 -7.29
C GLY A 231 24.18 15.26 -8.49
N GLY A 232 22.94 15.74 -8.55
CA GLY A 232 22.01 15.46 -9.63
C GLY A 232 20.64 14.94 -9.19
N ASN A 233 20.51 14.41 -7.98
CA ASN A 233 19.23 13.90 -7.49
C ASN A 233 18.51 14.89 -6.56
N ARG A 234 17.43 15.51 -7.06
CA ARG A 234 16.62 16.48 -6.30
C ARG A 234 15.99 15.90 -5.01
N LEU A 235 15.66 14.60 -4.97
CA LEU A 235 15.07 13.96 -3.79
C LEU A 235 16.11 13.75 -2.69
N LEU A 236 17.31 13.28 -3.04
CA LEU A 236 18.42 13.13 -2.11
C LEU A 236 19.03 14.47 -1.69
N LYS A 237 19.11 15.45 -2.59
CA LYS A 237 19.63 16.78 -2.28
C LYS A 237 18.84 17.45 -1.15
N ARG A 238 17.51 17.31 -1.14
CA ARG A 238 16.67 17.80 -0.02
C ARG A 238 16.93 17.11 1.31
N ILE A 239 17.34 15.83 1.29
CA ILE A 239 17.72 15.09 2.50
C ILE A 239 19.11 15.50 2.96
N TYR A 240 20.05 15.69 2.03
CA TYR A 240 21.40 16.20 2.33
C TYR A 240 21.37 17.63 2.88
N ASP A 241 20.55 18.49 2.29
CA ASP A 241 20.35 19.88 2.71
C ASP A 241 19.42 20.00 3.94
N PHE A 242 18.98 18.88 4.53
CA PHE A 242 18.13 18.87 5.72
C PHE A 242 18.86 19.55 6.89
N LYS A 243 18.31 20.66 7.36
CA LYS A 243 18.82 21.39 8.53
C LYS A 243 17.98 21.03 9.76
N PRO A 244 18.59 20.56 10.86
CA PRO A 244 17.89 20.02 12.04
C PRO A 244 17.09 21.02 12.88
N LYS A 245 17.07 22.32 12.54
CA LYS A 245 16.49 23.41 13.35
C LYS A 245 14.99 23.28 13.70
N ILE A 246 14.27 22.30 13.17
CA ILE A 246 12.86 22.03 13.50
C ILE A 246 12.73 21.04 14.68
N TYR A 247 13.82 20.37 15.06
CA TYR A 247 13.90 19.40 16.15
C TYR A 247 14.83 19.83 17.28
N GLU A 248 15.40 21.04 17.21
CA GLU A 248 15.95 21.70 18.40
C GLU A 248 14.77 21.99 19.34
N VAL A 249 14.44 21.02 20.19
CA VAL A 249 13.70 21.30 21.41
C VAL A 249 14.56 22.33 22.14
N PRO A 250 14.06 23.54 22.40
CA PRO A 250 14.80 24.50 23.21
C PRO A 250 15.17 23.79 24.50
N ASP A 251 16.42 23.91 24.95
CA ASP A 251 16.81 23.50 26.30
C ASP A 251 15.82 24.14 27.27
N SER A 252 14.80 23.37 27.65
CA SER A 252 13.74 23.89 28.48
C SER A 252 14.34 24.05 29.86
N PRO A 253 14.16 25.21 30.52
CA PRO A 253 14.60 25.34 31.90
C PRO A 253 13.91 24.22 32.68
N GLN A 254 14.72 23.44 33.42
CA GLN A 254 14.34 22.25 34.18
C GLN A 254 12.88 22.31 34.63
N GLN A 255 11.98 21.64 33.88
CA GLN A 255 10.61 21.48 34.34
C GLN A 255 10.67 20.58 35.57
N PRO A 256 10.00 20.95 36.68
CA PRO A 256 9.95 20.09 37.86
C PRO A 256 9.39 18.73 37.42
N ASN A 257 10.09 17.66 37.79
CA ASN A 257 9.74 16.30 37.39
C ASN A 257 8.22 16.07 37.52
N PRO A 258 7.56 15.54 36.48
CA PRO A 258 6.15 15.23 36.57
C PRO A 258 5.93 14.29 37.76
N ALA A 259 4.95 14.63 38.60
CA ALA A 259 4.62 13.86 39.79
C ALA A 259 4.44 12.39 39.41
N THR A 260 5.07 11.50 40.17
CA THR A 260 5.03 10.06 39.91
C THR A 260 3.59 9.55 39.93
N PHE A 261 3.34 8.42 39.28
CA PHE A 261 2.00 7.81 39.23
C PHE A 261 1.39 7.64 40.64
N ASP A 262 2.21 7.32 41.64
CA ASP A 262 1.78 7.20 43.03
C ASP A 262 1.38 8.54 43.65
N GLU A 263 2.10 9.62 43.34
CA GLU A 263 1.74 10.97 43.78
C GLU A 263 0.46 11.48 43.10
N GLN A 264 0.25 11.12 41.82
CA GLN A 264 -0.98 11.43 41.11
C GLN A 264 -2.17 10.66 41.71
N LEU A 265 -1.99 9.38 42.03
CA LEU A 265 -3.00 8.52 42.65
C LEU A 265 -3.34 8.99 44.07
N ALA A 266 -2.35 9.41 44.86
CA ALA A 266 -2.55 9.98 46.20
C ALA A 266 -3.32 11.31 46.14
N ARG A 267 -3.01 12.17 45.16
CA ARG A 267 -3.75 13.43 44.92
C ARG A 267 -5.20 13.19 44.49
N ALA A 268 -5.45 12.18 43.66
CA ALA A 268 -6.80 11.78 43.25
C ALA A 268 -7.63 11.27 44.43
N LYS A 269 -7.08 10.35 45.24
CA LYS A 269 -7.73 9.84 46.46
C LYS A 269 -8.02 10.95 47.49
N LYS A 270 -7.12 11.92 47.62
CA LYS A 270 -7.31 13.09 48.51
C LYS A 270 -8.41 14.03 48.02
N ARG A 271 -8.60 14.17 46.70
CA ARG A 271 -9.69 14.96 46.11
C ARG A 271 -11.05 14.30 46.30
N GLU A 272 -11.14 12.98 46.14
CA GLU A 272 -12.39 12.26 46.40
C GLU A 272 -12.79 12.31 47.87
N ARG A 273 -11.84 12.13 48.80
CA ARG A 273 -12.11 12.24 50.24
C ARG A 273 -12.59 13.63 50.68
N ARG A 274 -12.26 14.68 49.93
CA ARG A 274 -12.75 16.05 50.19
C ARG A 274 -14.15 16.24 49.63
N LYS A 275 -14.42 15.73 48.43
CA LYS A 275 -15.77 15.75 47.83
C LYS A 275 -16.83 14.99 48.65
N LEU A 276 -16.41 13.94 49.35
CA LEU A 276 -17.26 13.15 50.26
C LEU A 276 -17.46 13.77 51.66
N LYS A 277 -16.73 14.84 52.00
CA LYS A 277 -16.90 15.56 53.28
C LYS A 277 -17.70 16.86 53.14
N ASP A 278 -17.82 17.39 51.93
CA ASP A 278 -18.48 18.65 51.63
C ASP A 278 -19.83 18.48 50.90
N GLY A 279 -20.39 17.26 50.93
CA GLY A 279 -21.75 16.93 50.46
C GLY A 279 -22.44 16.01 51.47
#